data_AF-A0A5C6DUR1-F1
#
_entry.id   AF-A0A5C6DUR1-F1
#
_cell.length_a   1.000
_cell.length_b   1.000
_cell.length_c   1.000
_cell.angle_alpha   90.00
_cell.angle_beta   90.00
_cell.angle_gamma   90.00
#
_symmetry.space_group_name_H-M   'P 1'
#
loop_
_entity.id
_entity.type
_entity.pdbx_description
1 polymer ?
#
loop_
_entity_poly.entity_id
_entity_poly.type
_entity_poly.pdbx_seq_one_letter_code
_entity_poly.pdbx_strand_id
1 'polypeptide(L)'
;MPDAKRNSSPASVQPLLRSRLLPRISFRFVFALTTFAAIVASVARVAGDGGALAKATIVALIYPAVCLCTSVVLFLFAWAITTLWFKADDQDTLHGNPFAEGQLPPQILPPREKGV
;
A
#
# COMPACT_ATOMS: atom_id res chain seq x y z
N MET A 1 53.69 16.16 23.01
CA MET A 1 52.34 16.57 23.42
C MET A 1 51.33 15.87 22.52
N PRO A 2 50.53 14.94 23.05
CA PRO A 2 49.48 14.26 22.29
C PRO A 2 48.11 14.89 22.63
N ASP A 3 47.49 15.59 21.68
CA ASP A 3 46.15 16.17 21.88
C ASP A 3 45.08 15.48 21.03
N ALA A 4 44.11 14.92 21.77
CA ALA A 4 42.69 14.84 21.49
C ALA A 4 42.22 14.01 20.27
N LYS A 5 42.12 12.70 20.48
CA LYS A 5 41.17 11.84 19.73
C LYS A 5 39.75 12.21 20.19
N ARG A 6 39.05 13.05 19.41
CA ARG A 6 37.65 13.43 19.67
C ARG A 6 36.75 12.22 19.39
N ASN A 7 36.34 11.54 20.47
CA ASN A 7 35.38 10.44 20.41
C ASN A 7 34.00 11.01 20.03
N SER A 8 33.63 10.89 18.75
CA SER A 8 32.26 11.13 18.31
C SER A 8 31.37 9.96 18.75
N SER A 9 30.68 10.12 19.88
CA SER A 9 29.57 9.22 20.24
C SER A 9 28.54 9.20 19.11
N PRO A 10 28.08 8.04 18.64
CA PRO A 10 26.96 7.99 17.74
C PRO A 10 25.74 8.54 18.48
N ALA A 11 25.08 9.54 17.89
CA ALA A 11 23.81 10.04 18.38
C ALA A 11 22.85 8.85 18.54
N SER A 12 22.48 8.53 19.77
CA SER A 12 21.55 7.44 20.06
C SER A 12 20.23 7.76 19.39
N VAL A 13 19.95 7.13 18.26
CA VAL A 13 18.65 7.16 17.60
C VAL A 13 17.70 6.40 18.52
N GLN A 14 17.08 7.12 19.45
CA GLN A 14 16.01 6.56 20.26
C GLN A 14 14.86 6.21 19.32
N PRO A 15 14.41 4.94 19.27
CA PRO A 15 13.23 4.60 18.50
C PRO A 15 12.07 5.40 19.09
N LEU A 16 11.38 6.17 18.26
CA LEU A 16 10.15 6.87 18.64
C LEU A 16 9.18 5.84 19.20
N LEU A 17 9.15 5.72 20.52
CA LEU A 17 8.23 4.87 21.27
C LEU A 17 6.83 5.34 20.90
N ARG A 18 6.15 4.52 20.09
CA ARG A 18 4.84 4.81 19.53
C ARG A 18 3.83 4.83 20.69
N SER A 19 3.65 6.01 21.29
CA SER A 19 2.74 6.22 22.41
C SER A 19 1.38 5.61 22.10
N ARG A 20 0.96 4.66 22.95
CA ARG A 20 -0.35 3.99 22.88
C ARG A 20 -1.42 4.73 23.68
N LEU A 21 -1.10 5.89 24.26
CA LEU A 21 -1.97 6.63 25.18
C LEU A 21 -2.84 7.68 24.49
N LEU A 22 -2.62 7.97 23.21
CA LEU A 22 -3.45 8.89 22.44
C LEU A 22 -4.46 8.11 21.58
N PRO A 23 -5.73 8.54 21.53
CA PRO A 23 -6.74 7.96 20.64
C PRO A 23 -6.20 7.91 19.21
N ARG A 24 -6.07 6.70 18.64
CA ARG A 24 -5.57 6.48 17.28
C ARG A 24 -6.59 6.83 16.20
N ILE A 25 -7.48 7.79 16.48
CA ILE A 25 -8.41 8.28 15.49
C ILE A 25 -7.58 9.21 14.59
N SER A 26 -7.18 8.68 13.44
CA SER A 26 -6.45 9.44 12.42
C SER A 26 -7.23 10.70 12.06
N PHE A 27 -6.55 11.84 11.96
CA PHE A 27 -7.15 13.09 11.49
C PHE A 27 -7.91 12.91 10.17
N ARG A 28 -7.41 12.01 9.31
CA ARG A 28 -8.03 11.63 8.03
C ARG A 28 -9.39 10.95 8.23
N PHE A 29 -9.53 10.16 9.30
CA PHE A 29 -10.79 9.48 9.65
C PHE A 29 -11.83 10.48 10.15
N VAL A 30 -11.44 11.42 11.01
CA VAL A 30 -12.34 12.50 11.46
C VAL A 30 -12.79 13.33 10.26
N PHE A 31 -11.86 13.75 9.41
CA PHE A 31 -12.17 14.54 8.20
C PHE A 31 -13.14 13.80 7.26
N ALA A 32 -12.93 12.49 7.04
CA ALA A 32 -13.83 11.68 6.24
C ALA A 32 -15.23 11.60 6.86
N LEU A 33 -15.32 11.37 8.17
CA LEU A 33 -16.59 11.29 8.91
C LEU A 33 -17.36 12.63 8.86
N THR A 34 -16.65 13.75 9.08
CA THR A 34 -17.26 15.09 9.05
C THR A 34 -17.73 15.44 7.63
N THR A 35 -16.96 15.09 6.61
CA THR A 35 -17.34 15.31 5.20
C THR A 35 -18.58 14.49 4.85
N PHE A 36 -18.63 13.22 5.25
CA PHE A 36 -19.79 12.36 5.04
C PHE A 36 -21.04 12.91 5.74
N ALA A 37 -20.91 13.31 7.01
CA ALA A 37 -22.00 13.92 7.76
C ALA A 37 -22.51 15.22 7.12
N ALA A 38 -21.61 16.05 6.58
CA ALA A 38 -21.97 17.28 5.88
C ALA A 38 -22.76 17.01 4.60
N ILE A 39 -22.39 15.98 3.84
CA ILE A 39 -23.11 15.54 2.64
C ILE A 39 -24.51 15.03 3.01
N VAL A 40 -24.63 14.19 4.05
CA VAL A 40 -25.94 13.69 4.50
C VAL A 40 -26.82 14.85 5.00
N ALA A 41 -26.25 15.80 5.74
CA ALA A 41 -26.96 16.97 6.23
C ALA A 41 -27.42 17.91 5.10
N SER A 42 -26.62 18.09 4.05
CA SER A 42 -27.02 18.91 2.89
C SER A 42 -28.19 18.27 2.13
N VAL A 43 -28.15 16.95 1.91
CA VAL A 43 -29.23 16.19 1.27
C VAL A 43 -30.52 16.27 2.09
N ALA A 44 -30.43 16.11 3.42
CA ALA A 44 -31.58 16.17 4.31
C ALA A 44 -32.25 17.56 4.29
N ARG A 45 -31.46 18.64 4.19
CA ARG A 45 -32.00 20.00 4.07
C ARG A 45 -32.70 20.22 2.73
N VAL A 46 -32.10 19.76 1.63
CA VAL A 46 -32.67 19.88 0.28
C VAL A 46 -33.95 19.05 0.13
N ALA A 47 -34.10 17.96 0.90
CA ALA A 47 -35.32 17.17 0.93
C ALA A 47 -36.53 17.91 1.52
N GLY A 48 -36.31 18.88 2.41
CA GLY A 48 -37.36 19.71 3.00
C GLY A 48 -38.00 20.71 2.02
N ASP A 49 -37.27 21.11 0.97
CA ASP A 49 -37.64 22.21 0.06
C ASP A 49 -38.30 21.76 -1.27
N GLY A 50 -38.58 20.47 -1.46
CA GLY A 50 -39.31 19.97 -2.64
C GLY A 50 -38.50 19.08 -3.57
N GLY A 51 -38.35 17.81 -3.18
CA GLY A 51 -38.45 16.61 -4.01
C GLY A 51 -37.41 16.33 -5.11
N ALA A 52 -37.18 17.25 -6.05
CA ALA A 52 -36.41 16.96 -7.26
C ALA A 52 -34.89 16.97 -7.01
N LEU A 53 -34.39 18.01 -6.34
CA LEU A 53 -32.96 18.12 -6.04
C LEU A 53 -32.50 17.04 -5.05
N ALA A 54 -33.31 16.71 -4.05
CA ALA A 54 -33.00 15.66 -3.08
C ALA A 54 -32.88 14.27 -3.74
N LYS A 55 -33.79 13.95 -4.67
CA LYS A 55 -33.71 12.71 -5.45
C LYS A 55 -32.45 12.69 -6.33
N ALA A 56 -32.13 13.81 -6.99
CA ALA A 56 -30.92 13.91 -7.80
C ALA A 56 -29.64 13.72 -6.96
N THR A 57 -29.57 14.29 -5.76
CA THR A 57 -28.39 14.13 -4.89
C THR A 57 -28.27 12.70 -4.35
N ILE A 58 -29.40 12.07 -3.98
CA ILE A 58 -29.42 10.67 -3.55
C ILE A 58 -28.93 9.75 -4.67
N VAL A 59 -29.43 9.92 -5.90
CA VAL A 59 -28.97 9.13 -7.06
C VAL A 59 -27.50 9.38 -7.33
N ALA A 60 -27.05 10.63 -7.29
CA ALA A 60 -25.65 11.01 -7.53
C ALA A 60 -24.68 10.44 -6.48
N LEU A 61 -25.12 10.14 -5.27
CA LEU A 61 -24.28 9.51 -4.23
C LEU A 61 -24.39 7.99 -4.24
N ILE A 62 -25.59 7.44 -4.38
CA ILE A 62 -25.83 5.99 -4.33
C ILE A 62 -25.26 5.31 -5.57
N TYR A 63 -25.45 5.88 -6.76
CA TYR A 63 -24.98 5.26 -8.00
C TYR A 63 -23.46 5.01 -8.03
N PRO A 64 -22.58 6.00 -7.78
CA PRO A 64 -21.14 5.74 -7.73
C PRO A 64 -20.74 4.85 -6.56
N ALA A 65 -21.43 4.92 -5.42
CA ALA A 65 -21.17 4.03 -4.29
C ALA A 65 -21.45 2.56 -4.65
N VAL A 66 -22.57 2.27 -5.32
CA VAL A 66 -22.92 0.92 -5.80
C VAL A 66 -21.94 0.44 -6.88
N CYS A 67 -21.55 1.33 -7.79
CA CYS A 67 -20.54 1.03 -8.81
C CYS A 67 -19.21 0.63 -8.15
N LEU A 68 -18.73 1.43 -7.19
CA LEU A 68 -17.48 1.18 -6.48
C LEU A 68 -17.56 -0.11 -5.64
N CYS A 69 -18.66 -0.34 -4.92
CA CYS A 69 -18.89 -1.60 -4.20
C CYS A 69 -18.81 -2.80 -5.13
N THR A 70 -19.46 -2.73 -6.30
CA THR A 70 -19.40 -3.79 -7.32
C THR A 70 -17.97 -4.01 -7.81
N SER A 71 -17.24 -2.94 -8.12
CA SER A 71 -15.83 -3.04 -8.55
C SER A 71 -14.93 -3.65 -7.48
N VAL A 72 -15.13 -3.32 -6.20
CA VAL A 72 -14.38 -3.92 -5.08
C VAL A 72 -14.67 -5.40 -4.98
N VAL A 73 -15.94 -5.82 -5.07
CA VAL A 73 -16.32 -7.23 -5.04
C VAL A 73 -15.67 -7.99 -6.19
N LEU A 74 -15.75 -7.47 -7.42
CA LEU A 74 -15.10 -8.06 -8.59
C LEU A 74 -13.58 -8.14 -8.44
N PHE A 75 -12.95 -7.10 -7.90
CA PHE A 75 -11.52 -7.10 -7.61
C PHE A 75 -11.14 -8.18 -6.59
N LEU A 76 -11.91 -8.32 -5.51
CA LEU A 76 -11.68 -9.36 -4.50
C LEU A 76 -11.84 -10.77 -5.09
N PHE A 77 -12.83 -10.97 -5.98
CA PHE A 77 -12.98 -12.23 -6.71
C PHE A 77 -11.79 -12.52 -7.64
N ALA A 78 -11.37 -11.53 -8.43
CA ALA A 78 -10.20 -11.66 -9.31
C ALA A 78 -8.94 -11.95 -8.50
N TRP A 79 -8.73 -11.24 -7.39
CA TRP A 79 -7.61 -11.45 -6.50
C TRP A 79 -7.62 -12.85 -5.88
N ALA A 80 -8.77 -13.32 -5.39
CA ALA A 80 -8.91 -14.68 -4.85
C ALA A 80 -8.51 -15.73 -5.89
N ILE A 81 -9.00 -15.60 -7.13
CA ILE A 81 -8.64 -16.49 -8.24
C ILE A 81 -7.14 -16.43 -8.51
N THR A 82 -6.55 -15.23 -8.64
CA THR A 82 -5.11 -15.08 -8.84
C THR A 82 -4.33 -15.76 -7.71
N THR A 83 -4.72 -15.59 -6.45
CA THR A 83 -4.01 -16.24 -5.33
C THR A 83 -4.15 -17.75 -5.30
N LEU A 84 -5.30 -18.30 -5.73
CA LEU A 84 -5.53 -19.75 -5.82
C LEU A 84 -4.70 -20.39 -6.95
N TRP A 85 -4.49 -19.66 -8.04
CA TRP A 85 -3.79 -20.14 -9.24
C TRP A 85 -2.32 -19.70 -9.30
N PHE A 86 -1.87 -18.87 -8.35
CA PHE A 86 -0.49 -18.42 -8.27
C PHE A 86 0.41 -19.59 -7.86
N LYS A 87 1.10 -20.17 -8.83
CA LYS A 87 2.24 -21.06 -8.59
C LYS A 87 3.50 -20.19 -8.45
N ALA A 88 4.04 -20.11 -7.24
CA ALA A 88 5.27 -19.36 -6.94
C ALA A 88 6.55 -20.03 -7.49
N ASP A 89 6.44 -21.22 -8.08
CA ASP A 89 7.56 -22.09 -8.43
C ASP A 89 7.62 -22.36 -9.94
N ASP A 90 7.55 -21.29 -10.73
CA ASP A 90 7.78 -21.37 -12.18
C ASP A 90 9.29 -21.39 -12.42
N GLN A 91 9.88 -22.58 -12.35
CA GLN A 91 11.29 -22.82 -12.74
C GLN A 91 11.63 -22.27 -14.13
N ASP A 92 10.62 -22.08 -14.98
CA ASP A 92 10.72 -21.48 -16.31
C ASP A 92 11.13 -19.99 -16.28
N THR A 93 10.77 -19.23 -15.23
CA THR A 93 11.21 -17.83 -15.06
C THR A 93 12.66 -17.68 -14.58
N LEU A 94 13.27 -18.76 -14.06
CA LEU A 94 14.69 -18.80 -13.72
C LEU A 94 15.56 -19.28 -14.90
N HIS A 95 14.94 -19.87 -15.93
CA HIS A 95 15.67 -20.44 -17.06
C HIS A 95 16.18 -19.34 -18.00
N GLY A 96 17.46 -18.96 -17.82
CA GLY A 96 18.13 -17.91 -18.60
C GLY A 96 18.29 -16.57 -17.87
N ASN A 97 17.92 -16.48 -16.60
CA ASN A 97 18.23 -15.31 -15.77
C ASN A 97 19.69 -15.38 -15.27
N PRO A 98 20.58 -14.44 -15.66
CA PRO A 98 21.98 -14.42 -15.25
C PRO A 98 22.20 -14.14 -13.75
N PHE A 99 21.12 -13.86 -13.00
CA PHE A 99 21.12 -13.65 -11.55
C PHE A 99 20.26 -14.68 -10.80
N ALA A 100 19.83 -15.77 -11.46
CA ALA A 100 19.16 -16.88 -10.78
C ALA A 100 20.10 -17.50 -9.74
N GLU A 101 19.63 -17.64 -8.50
CA GLU A 101 20.40 -18.33 -7.44
C GLU A 101 20.74 -19.76 -7.91
N GLY A 102 22.04 -20.09 -7.93
CA GLY A 102 22.53 -21.40 -8.34
C GLY A 102 23.07 -21.50 -9.77
N GLN A 103 22.91 -20.49 -10.62
CA GLN A 103 23.63 -20.40 -11.89
C GLN A 103 24.84 -19.46 -11.74
N LEU A 104 26.05 -20.03 -11.81
CA LEU A 104 27.25 -19.23 -12.03
C LEU A 104 27.14 -18.63 -13.44
N PRO A 105 27.40 -17.31 -13.62
CA PRO A 105 27.41 -16.71 -14.94
C PRO A 105 28.38 -17.49 -15.84
N PRO A 106 28.06 -17.69 -17.13
CA PRO A 106 28.89 -18.48 -18.03
C PRO A 106 30.32 -17.96 -17.96
N GLN A 107 31.25 -18.84 -17.60
CA GLN A 107 32.63 -18.45 -17.30
C GLN A 107 33.33 -17.99 -18.58
N ILE A 108 33.46 -16.66 -18.76
CA ILE A 108 34.06 -16.03 -19.95
C ILE A 108 35.57 -16.28 -20.02
N LEU A 109 36.22 -16.54 -18.88
CA LEU A 109 37.66 -16.71 -18.80
C LEU A 109 38.02 -18.18 -18.55
N PRO A 110 38.81 -18.82 -19.43
CA PRO A 110 39.27 -20.18 -19.19
C PRO A 110 40.07 -20.21 -17.87
N PRO A 111 39.98 -21.31 -17.09
CA PRO A 111 40.74 -21.46 -15.85
C PRO A 111 42.23 -21.21 -16.09
N ARG A 112 42.81 -20.21 -15.41
CA ARG A 112 44.24 -19.96 -15.48
C ARG A 112 44.95 -21.16 -14.87
N GLU A 113 45.75 -21.85 -15.67
CA GLU A 113 46.54 -22.99 -15.23
C GLU A 113 47.31 -22.60 -13.96
N LYS A 114 47.25 -23.48 -12.95
CA LYS A 114 47.96 -23.26 -11.68
C LYS A 114 49.45 -23.21 -12.01
N GLY A 115 50.04 -22.04 -11.78
CA GLY A 115 51.47 -21.85 -11.89
C GLY A 115 52.22 -22.92 -11.10
N VAL A 116 53.25 -23.44 -11.76
CA VAL A 116 54.36 -24.25 -11.24
C VAL A 116 54.82 -23.78 -9.86
#